data_AF-A0A5D2IYI6-F1
#
_entry.id   AF-A0A5D2IYI6-F1
#
_cell.length_a   1.000
_cell.length_b   1.000
_cell.length_c   1.000
_cell.angle_alpha   90.00
_cell.angle_beta   90.00
_cell.angle_gamma   90.00
#
_symmetry.space_group_name_H-M   'P 1'
#
loop_
_entity.id
_entity.type
_entity.pdbx_description
1 polymer ?
#
loop_
_entity_poly.entity_id
_entity_poly.type
_entity_poly.pdbx_seq_one_letter_code
_entity_poly.pdbx_strand_id
1 'polypeptide(L)'
;MDVVEKEETLPFLETKRESSKMLNLRVDTFSKMKNLRLLKVLCLSNCDNLKYLFNELRLLDWKGCLVRLLPSNFQPDNLVALLLSYSYIERLWKENRPLYKLKMMNLKGS
;
A
#
# COMPACT_ATOMS: atom_id res chain seq x y z
N MET A 1 -10.81 49.28 1.83
CA MET A 1 -9.79 48.52 2.59
C MET A 1 -10.53 47.34 3.16
N ASP A 2 -10.56 46.25 2.40
CA ASP A 2 -11.33 45.06 2.73
C ASP A 2 -10.61 44.21 3.76
N VAL A 3 -11.35 43.84 4.79
CA VAL A 3 -10.99 42.81 5.75
C VAL A 3 -11.50 41.49 5.17
N VAL A 4 -10.61 40.54 4.86
CA VAL A 4 -10.97 39.13 4.69
C VAL A 4 -9.93 38.26 5.40
N GLU A 5 -10.48 37.22 6.00
CA GLU A 5 -10.03 36.42 7.14
C GLU A 5 -8.75 35.60 6.91
N LYS A 6 -8.04 35.36 8.01
CA LYS A 6 -6.94 34.40 8.12
C LYS A 6 -7.52 32.98 8.10
N GLU A 7 -7.20 32.19 7.08
CA GLU A 7 -7.25 30.74 7.18
C GLU A 7 -5.91 30.22 7.73
N GLU A 8 -5.93 29.83 9.01
CA GLU A 8 -4.87 29.04 9.63
C GLU A 8 -4.96 27.59 9.13
N THR A 9 -4.29 27.29 8.03
CA THR A 9 -4.02 25.91 7.65
C THR A 9 -2.84 25.41 8.48
N LEU A 10 -3.12 24.56 9.47
CA LEU A 10 -2.09 23.86 10.24
C LEU A 10 -1.15 23.13 9.26
N PRO A 11 0.17 23.35 9.32
CA PRO A 11 1.10 22.64 8.45
C PRO A 11 1.06 21.16 8.85
N PHE A 12 0.33 20.37 8.07
CA PHE A 12 0.46 18.92 8.07
C PHE A 12 1.92 18.64 7.78
N LEU A 13 2.66 18.19 8.81
CA LEU A 13 4.11 18.03 8.84
C LEU A 13 4.68 17.62 7.48
N GLU A 14 5.06 18.62 6.68
CA GLU A 14 5.78 18.40 5.43
C GLU A 14 7.23 18.14 5.83
N THR A 15 7.40 16.96 6.43
CA THR A 15 8.69 16.48 6.90
C THR A 15 9.48 16.26 5.63
N LYS A 16 10.45 17.14 5.38
CA LYS A 16 11.38 17.09 4.25
C LYS A 16 11.98 15.69 4.18
N ARG A 17 11.41 14.83 3.32
CA ARG A 17 11.80 13.43 3.18
C ARG A 17 13.18 13.39 2.51
N GLU A 18 14.19 12.95 3.24
CA GLU A 18 15.44 12.51 2.65
C GLU A 18 15.14 11.43 1.60
N SER A 19 15.92 11.42 0.50
CA SER A 19 15.71 10.50 -0.61
C SER A 19 15.76 9.05 -0.11
N SER A 20 14.59 8.42 -0.12
CA SER A 20 14.33 7.11 0.45
C SER A 20 15.19 6.03 -0.20
N LYS A 21 15.85 5.19 0.61
CA LYS A 21 16.23 3.83 0.18
C LYS A 21 14.95 3.10 -0.22
N MET A 22 14.69 3.02 -1.52
CA MET A 22 13.53 2.36 -2.11
C MET A 22 13.45 0.93 -1.57
N LEU A 23 12.33 0.51 -0.97
CA LEU A 23 12.03 -0.92 -0.82
C LEU A 23 11.77 -1.47 -2.22
N ASN A 24 12.86 -1.70 -2.92
CA ASN A 24 12.86 -2.16 -4.27
C ASN A 24 12.69 -3.68 -4.19
N LEU A 25 11.43 -4.12 -4.10
CA LEU A 25 11.07 -5.50 -4.47
C LEU A 25 11.20 -5.62 -6.00
N ARG A 26 12.37 -5.22 -6.54
CA ARG A 26 12.71 -5.30 -7.95
C ARG A 26 12.48 -6.75 -8.32
N VAL A 27 11.80 -6.94 -9.44
CA VAL A 27 11.48 -8.25 -9.99
C VAL A 27 12.70 -9.16 -9.92
N ASP A 28 13.91 -8.66 -10.14
CA ASP A 28 15.13 -9.46 -10.16
C ASP A 28 15.48 -10.11 -8.81
N THR A 29 15.28 -9.41 -7.68
CA THR A 29 15.63 -9.92 -6.34
C THR A 29 14.62 -10.98 -5.87
N PHE A 30 13.34 -10.80 -6.18
CA PHE A 30 12.28 -11.67 -5.69
C PHE A 30 11.62 -12.55 -6.76
N SER A 31 12.00 -12.43 -8.04
CA SER A 31 11.48 -13.26 -9.15
C SER A 31 11.66 -14.75 -8.91
N LYS A 32 12.68 -15.12 -8.12
CA LYS A 32 12.94 -16.50 -7.70
C LYS A 32 11.97 -16.98 -6.61
N MET A 33 11.35 -16.06 -5.86
CA MET A 33 10.40 -16.35 -4.78
C MET A 33 8.98 -16.53 -5.32
N LYS A 34 8.81 -17.46 -6.27
CA LYS A 34 7.53 -17.73 -6.94
C LYS A 34 6.42 -18.21 -6.00
N ASN A 35 6.79 -18.76 -4.84
CA ASN A 35 5.87 -19.33 -3.86
C ASN A 35 5.71 -18.45 -2.62
N LEU A 36 5.95 -17.14 -2.71
CA LEU A 36 5.72 -16.26 -1.57
C LEU A 36 4.21 -16.14 -1.28
N ARG A 37 3.79 -16.71 -0.16
CA ARG A 37 2.37 -16.75 0.25
C ARG A 37 2.02 -15.74 1.33
N LEU A 38 3.02 -15.27 2.09
CA LEU A 38 2.82 -14.35 3.21
C LEU A 38 3.79 -13.17 3.03
N LEU A 39 3.25 -11.95 3.05
CA LEU A 39 4.03 -10.72 3.01
C LEU A 39 3.55 -9.81 4.14
N LYS A 40 4.47 -9.51 5.06
CA LYS A 40 4.27 -8.52 6.10
C LYS A 40 5.29 -7.40 5.95
N VAL A 41 4.79 -6.18 5.79
CA VAL A 41 5.62 -4.98 5.62
C VAL A 41 5.56 -4.17 6.91
N LEU A 42 6.70 -4.06 7.58
CA LEU A 42 6.86 -3.35 8.86
C LEU A 42 7.52 -1.96 8.70
N CYS A 43 7.60 -1.45 7.48
CA CYS A 43 8.39 -0.25 7.18
C CYS A 43 7.58 1.04 7.41
N LEU A 44 8.16 1.98 8.14
CA LEU A 44 7.50 3.22 8.57
C LEU A 44 7.60 4.40 7.58
N SER A 45 8.45 4.35 6.54
CA SER A 45 8.67 5.58 5.74
C SER A 45 9.13 5.44 4.27
N ASN A 46 9.38 4.24 3.74
CA ASN A 46 10.11 4.11 2.45
C ASN A 46 9.55 3.05 1.46
N CYS A 47 8.28 2.66 1.59
CA CYS A 47 7.67 1.63 0.72
C CYS A 47 6.70 2.20 -0.32
N ASP A 48 6.80 3.51 -0.58
CA ASP A 48 5.84 4.30 -1.36
C ASP A 48 5.82 3.92 -2.86
N ASN A 49 6.77 3.10 -3.31
CA ASN A 49 6.93 2.74 -4.71
C ASN A 49 6.96 1.22 -4.92
N LEU A 50 6.06 0.48 -4.26
CA LEU A 50 5.89 -0.94 -4.52
C LEU A 50 5.27 -1.14 -5.91
N LYS A 51 6.05 -1.72 -6.84
CA LYS A 51 5.63 -1.95 -8.23
C LYS A 51 5.14 -3.37 -8.52
N TYR A 52 5.29 -4.29 -7.57
CA TYR A 52 5.02 -5.70 -7.78
C TYR A 52 4.54 -6.40 -6.49
N LEU A 53 3.56 -7.29 -6.65
CA LEU A 53 3.09 -8.24 -5.65
C LEU A 53 3.04 -9.64 -6.29
N PHE A 54 3.24 -10.67 -5.48
CA PHE A 54 3.29 -12.06 -5.94
C PHE A 54 1.89 -12.64 -6.11
N ASN A 55 1.61 -13.29 -7.24
CA ASN A 55 0.27 -13.85 -7.51
C ASN A 55 -0.08 -15.06 -6.62
N GLU A 56 0.92 -15.70 -6.00
CA GLU A 56 0.71 -16.76 -5.00
C GLU A 56 0.44 -16.22 -3.58
N LEU A 57 0.40 -14.89 -3.42
CA LEU A 57 0.21 -14.26 -2.13
C LEU A 57 -1.18 -14.56 -1.56
N ARG A 58 -1.20 -15.08 -0.34
CA ARG A 58 -2.41 -15.40 0.43
C ARG A 58 -2.66 -14.41 1.54
N LEU A 59 -1.62 -13.77 2.06
CA LEU A 59 -1.74 -12.76 3.11
C LEU A 59 -0.86 -11.56 2.78
N LEU A 60 -1.47 -10.38 2.78
CA LEU A 60 -0.79 -9.10 2.75
C LEU A 60 -1.11 -8.35 4.05
N ASP A 61 -0.10 -8.14 4.89
CA ASP A 61 -0.16 -7.30 6.09
C ASP A 61 0.74 -6.09 5.90
N TRP A 62 0.13 -4.93 5.68
CA TRP A 62 0.83 -3.69 5.40
C TRP A 62 0.11 -2.50 6.05
N LYS A 63 0.12 -2.51 7.38
CA LYS A 63 -0.32 -1.38 8.20
C LYS A 63 0.48 -0.12 7.86
N GLY A 64 -0.17 1.04 7.77
CA GLY A 64 0.55 2.30 7.48
C GLY A 64 0.97 2.45 6.01
N CYS A 65 0.47 1.61 5.11
CA CYS A 65 0.85 1.67 3.69
C CYS A 65 0.59 3.06 3.10
N LEU A 66 1.60 3.67 2.47
CA LEU A 66 1.50 5.02 1.90
C LEU A 66 1.02 5.03 0.43
N VAL A 67 0.73 3.87 -0.16
CA VAL A 67 0.26 3.78 -1.55
C VAL A 67 -1.25 4.04 -1.63
N ARG A 68 -1.68 4.75 -2.68
CA ARG A 68 -3.10 5.05 -2.93
C ARG A 68 -3.86 3.93 -3.65
N LEU A 69 -3.13 3.13 -4.43
CA LEU A 69 -3.62 2.01 -5.24
C LEU A 69 -2.62 0.85 -5.18
N LEU A 70 -3.12 -0.39 -5.14
CA LEU A 70 -2.26 -1.56 -5.30
C LEU A 70 -1.80 -1.72 -6.76
N PRO A 71 -0.65 -2.38 -7.01
CA PRO A 71 -0.15 -2.62 -8.35
C PRO A 71 -1.19 -3.29 -9.26
N SER A 72 -1.38 -2.74 -10.46
CA SER A 72 -2.40 -3.24 -11.41
C SER A 72 -2.08 -4.63 -11.96
N ASN A 73 -0.82 -5.03 -11.96
CA ASN A 73 -0.33 -6.35 -12.38
C ASN A 73 -0.56 -7.45 -11.33
N PHE A 74 -0.94 -7.10 -10.10
CA PHE A 74 -1.23 -8.08 -9.07
C PHE A 74 -2.53 -8.83 -9.38
N GLN A 75 -2.45 -10.15 -9.42
CA GLN A 75 -3.60 -11.04 -9.56
C GLN A 75 -3.97 -11.62 -8.18
N PRO A 76 -5.06 -11.13 -7.54
CA PRO A 76 -5.38 -11.47 -6.16
C PRO A 76 -6.18 -12.77 -6.01
N ASP A 77 -6.20 -13.65 -7.02
CA ASP A 77 -7.02 -14.88 -7.06
C ASP A 77 -6.75 -15.83 -5.89
N ASN A 78 -5.54 -15.76 -5.31
CA ASN A 78 -5.11 -16.57 -4.18
C ASN A 78 -5.19 -15.85 -2.83
N LEU A 79 -5.55 -14.56 -2.80
CA LEU A 79 -5.54 -13.74 -1.62
C LEU A 79 -6.62 -14.19 -0.63
N VAL A 80 -6.23 -14.45 0.61
CA VAL A 80 -7.10 -14.90 1.71
C VAL A 80 -7.28 -13.79 2.74
N ALA A 81 -6.23 -13.03 3.05
CA ALA A 81 -6.27 -11.94 4.01
C ALA A 81 -5.59 -10.67 3.47
N LEU A 82 -6.29 -9.55 3.58
CA LEU A 82 -5.81 -8.22 3.21
C LEU A 82 -5.90 -7.28 4.42
N LEU A 83 -4.77 -6.96 5.02
CA LEU A 83 -4.68 -6.12 6.23
C LEU A 83 -3.91 -4.84 5.88
N LEU A 84 -4.66 -3.77 5.60
CA LEU A 84 -4.14 -2.46 5.21
C LEU A 84 -4.61 -1.36 6.19
N SER A 85 -4.78 -1.66 7.46
CA SER A 85 -5.25 -0.67 8.44
C SER A 85 -4.32 0.55 8.51
N TYR A 86 -4.90 1.74 8.68
CA TYR A 86 -4.20 3.03 8.78
C TYR A 86 -3.32 3.32 7.56
N SER A 87 -3.74 2.86 6.38
CA SER A 87 -3.06 3.13 5.11
C SER A 87 -3.62 4.38 4.43
N TYR A 88 -3.01 4.79 3.33
CA TYR A 88 -3.46 5.87 2.44
C TYR A 88 -4.21 5.31 1.21
N ILE A 89 -4.73 4.07 1.31
CA ILE A 89 -5.36 3.39 0.19
C ILE A 89 -6.74 4.02 -0.09
N GLU A 90 -6.86 4.73 -1.20
CA GLU A 90 -8.14 5.34 -1.62
C GLU A 90 -9.00 4.32 -2.37
N ARG A 91 -8.34 3.44 -3.13
CA ARG A 91 -8.99 2.37 -3.91
C ARG A 91 -8.03 1.21 -4.06
N LEU A 92 -8.50 -0.03 -3.93
CA LEU A 92 -7.62 -1.20 -4.04
C LEU A 92 -7.03 -1.36 -5.45
N TRP A 93 -7.87 -1.31 -6.49
CA TRP A 93 -7.46 -1.40 -7.90
C TRP A 93 -8.30 -0.47 -8.78
N LYS A 94 -7.74 -0.05 -9.92
CA LYS A 94 -8.45 0.77 -10.92
C LYS A 94 -9.67 0.06 -11.54
N GLU A 95 -9.59 -1.25 -11.67
CA GLU A 95 -10.67 -2.08 -12.18
C GLU A 95 -11.31 -2.87 -11.03
N ASN A 96 -12.60 -3.19 -11.17
CA ASN A 96 -13.25 -4.05 -10.20
C ASN A 96 -12.68 -5.48 -10.35
N ARG A 97 -11.98 -5.95 -9.32
CA ARG A 97 -11.39 -7.29 -9.30
C ARG A 97 -12.13 -8.15 -8.27
N PRO A 98 -12.71 -9.29 -8.66
CA PRO A 98 -13.33 -10.19 -7.72
C PRO A 98 -12.27 -10.86 -6.83
N LEU A 99 -12.58 -10.99 -5.53
CA LEU A 99 -11.68 -11.55 -4.52
C LEU A 99 -12.24 -12.87 -3.98
N TYR A 100 -12.31 -13.89 -4.85
CA TYR A 100 -13.05 -15.13 -4.60
C TYR A 100 -12.60 -15.92 -3.36
N LYS A 101 -11.31 -15.84 -2.99
CA LYS A 101 -10.75 -16.59 -1.85
C LYS A 101 -10.57 -15.75 -0.59
N LEU A 102 -10.93 -14.46 -0.65
CA LEU A 102 -10.72 -13.55 0.47
C LEU A 102 -11.67 -13.89 1.61
N LYS A 103 -11.11 -14.07 2.81
CA LYS A 103 -11.84 -14.36 4.04
C LYS A 103 -11.73 -13.25 5.06
N MET A 104 -10.71 -12.40 4.95
CA MET A 104 -10.45 -11.32 5.89
C MET A 104 -9.99 -10.06 5.16
N MET A 105 -10.64 -8.94 5.48
CA MET A 105 -10.23 -7.62 5.03
C MET A 105 -10.23 -6.66 6.20
N ASN A 106 -9.16 -5.89 6.38
CA ASN A 106 -9.07 -4.81 7.35
C ASN A 106 -8.51 -3.55 6.68
N LEU A 107 -9.38 -2.56 6.48
CA LEU A 107 -9.07 -1.24 5.95
C LEU A 107 -9.36 -0.14 6.99
N LYS A 108 -9.30 -0.46 8.28
CA LYS A 108 -9.65 0.51 9.34
C LYS A 108 -8.72 1.72 9.26
N GLY A 109 -9.28 2.92 9.16
CA GLY A 109 -8.51 4.17 9.13
C GLY A 109 -7.75 4.40 7.83
N SER A 110 -8.12 3.66 6.77
CA SER A 110 -7.80 3.95 5.38
C SER A 110 -8.64 5.10 4.84
#